data_AF-A0A2E7RHP6-F1
#
_entry.id   AF-A0A2E7RHP6-F1
#
_cell.length_a   1.000
_cell.length_b   1.000
_cell.length_c   1.000
_cell.angle_alpha   90.00
_cell.angle_beta   90.00
_cell.angle_gamma   90.00
#
_symmetry.space_group_name_H-M   'P 1'
#
loop_
_entity.id
_entity.type
_entity.pdbx_description
1 polymer ?
#
loop_
_entity_poly.entity_id
_entity_poly.type
_entity_poly.pdbx_seq_one_letter_code
_entity_poly.pdbx_strand_id
1 'polypeptide(L)'
;MAVSASPLKAIETPTSLWGSHCTMNQSSPLVLVLVAVLGGVFGAWFVTTTGQPVPEASVSVALPTLPGEAPEDDLAQSVSALQVEVDLLRNQLENRRTLAVAPPPEAMNVGSDHPGALSGMPPPPSAMRAEFNALMEERELNRTQERETRDQERRESRLDRQMQDWQEKLGLNDAQAVQMRDILADSSLKRSELFSEMRDGGNFDREYMREQMQVMRDTTNDALSNVLFPDQFTTYQEESSSSRAWWGGGGQGGGGGRGGQGGGGRPF
;
A
#
# COMPACT_ATOMS: atom_id res chain seq x y z
N MET A 1 3.28 -3.91 66.13
CA MET A 1 4.60 -4.35 65.59
C MET A 1 4.39 -4.53 64.09
N ALA A 2 4.98 -3.82 63.13
CA ALA A 2 5.96 -2.73 63.12
C ALA A 2 5.47 -1.66 62.13
N VAL A 3 5.76 -0.40 62.45
CA VAL A 3 5.43 0.81 61.69
C VAL A 3 6.72 1.25 60.98
N SER A 4 6.65 1.53 59.67
CA SER A 4 7.74 2.10 58.85
C SER A 4 7.10 3.12 57.91
N ALA A 5 7.04 4.41 58.27
CA ALA A 5 8.09 5.45 58.17
C ALA A 5 8.38 5.88 56.73
N SER A 6 7.55 6.81 56.22
CA SER A 6 7.81 7.59 55.01
C SER A 6 8.59 8.87 55.37
N PRO A 7 9.69 9.23 54.67
CA PRO A 7 10.31 10.54 54.84
C PRO A 7 9.70 11.59 53.89
N LEU A 8 9.47 12.76 54.49
CA LEU A 8 8.99 14.01 53.90
C LEU A 8 10.11 14.79 53.19
N LYS A 9 9.71 15.50 52.13
CA LYS A 9 10.14 16.81 51.62
C LYS A 9 11.60 17.06 51.22
N ALA A 10 11.76 17.52 49.98
CA ALA A 10 12.61 18.66 49.67
C ALA A 10 11.86 19.62 48.73
N ILE A 11 11.74 20.87 49.19
CA ILE A 11 11.28 22.04 48.45
C ILE A 11 12.57 22.74 48.00
N GLU A 12 12.77 22.91 46.70
CA GLU A 12 13.78 23.83 46.15
C GLU A 12 13.13 24.80 45.16
N THR A 13 13.60 26.04 45.27
CA THR A 13 13.01 27.30 44.80
C THR A 13 13.42 27.69 43.37
N PRO A 14 12.73 28.67 42.74
CA PRO A 14 12.99 29.15 41.39
C PRO A 14 13.92 30.38 41.36
N THR A 15 14.92 30.37 40.48
CA THR A 15 15.79 31.50 40.06
C THR A 15 16.67 30.94 38.93
N SER A 16 16.98 31.56 37.79
CA SER A 16 16.72 32.87 37.19
C SER A 16 17.47 32.89 35.84
N LEU A 17 17.05 33.78 34.92
CA LEU A 17 17.90 34.55 33.99
C LEU A 17 18.55 33.88 32.75
N TRP A 18 17.99 34.25 31.59
CA TRP A 18 18.66 34.79 30.38
C TRP A 18 20.10 34.35 30.05
N GLY A 19 20.25 33.71 28.89
CA GLY A 19 21.53 33.54 28.22
C GLY A 19 21.36 33.06 26.78
N SER A 20 21.28 33.99 25.83
CA SER A 20 21.44 33.73 24.41
C SER A 20 22.86 33.23 24.13
N HIS A 21 22.99 32.00 23.62
CA HIS A 21 24.20 31.57 22.92
C HIS A 21 23.82 30.75 21.69
N CYS A 22 24.07 31.34 20.52
CA CYS A 22 24.19 30.61 19.27
C CYS A 22 25.43 29.72 19.34
N THR A 23 25.23 28.41 19.26
CA THR A 23 26.22 27.48 18.72
C THR A 23 25.51 26.54 17.74
N MET A 24 25.99 26.53 16.50
CA MET A 24 25.71 25.45 15.54
C MET A 24 26.23 24.16 16.17
N ASN A 25 25.32 23.33 16.69
CA ASN A 25 25.62 21.99 17.13
C ASN A 25 24.93 20.99 16.20
N GLN A 26 25.76 20.42 15.34
CA GLN A 26 25.48 19.26 14.52
C GLN A 26 25.48 18.03 15.43
N SER A 27 24.33 17.77 16.05
CA SER A 27 24.06 16.49 16.70
C SER A 27 22.72 16.00 16.19
N SER A 28 22.78 15.06 15.25
CA SER A 28 21.64 14.29 14.79
C SER A 28 20.90 13.73 16.00
N PRO A 29 19.58 13.98 16.17
CA PRO A 29 18.82 13.17 17.10
C PRO A 29 18.88 11.73 16.55
N LEU A 30 19.42 10.81 17.36
CA LEU A 30 19.10 9.40 17.25
C LEU A 30 17.57 9.30 17.26
N VAL A 31 16.97 9.22 16.08
CA VAL A 31 15.58 8.85 15.93
C VAL A 31 15.54 7.37 16.28
N LEU A 32 15.33 7.08 17.56
CA LEU A 32 14.74 5.83 18.01
C LEU A 32 13.35 5.77 17.35
N VAL A 33 13.29 5.18 16.16
CA VAL A 33 12.04 4.73 15.57
C VAL A 33 11.58 3.55 16.44
N LEU A 34 10.91 3.89 17.53
CA LEU A 34 10.09 2.97 18.28
C LEU A 34 8.89 2.68 17.38
N VAL A 35 9.01 1.63 16.55
CA VAL A 35 7.87 1.06 15.83
C VAL A 35 6.96 0.46 16.90
N ALA A 36 6.12 1.31 17.49
CA ALA A 36 4.94 0.87 18.20
C ALA A 36 4.02 0.30 17.14
N VAL A 37 4.03 -1.03 17.03
CA VAL A 37 3.04 -1.83 16.31
C VAL A 37 1.68 -1.50 16.92
N LEU A 38 1.01 -0.49 16.35
CA LEU A 38 -0.41 -0.27 16.53
C LEU A 38 -1.12 -1.38 15.76
N GLY A 39 -1.24 -2.53 16.43
CA GLY A 39 -2.19 -3.57 16.09
C GLY A 39 -3.60 -3.00 16.21
N GLY A 40 -4.12 -2.51 15.09
CA GLY A 40 -5.49 -2.09 14.93
C GLY A 40 -6.39 -3.30 14.69
N VAL A 41 -7.15 -3.65 15.72
CA VAL A 41 -8.52 -4.22 15.67
C VAL A 41 -8.69 -5.52 14.86
N PHE A 42 -8.09 -6.60 15.34
CA PHE A 42 -8.79 -7.89 15.32
C PHE A 42 -9.37 -8.14 16.71
N GLY A 43 -10.68 -8.43 16.73
CA GLY A 43 -11.52 -8.45 17.91
C GLY A 43 -10.99 -9.32 19.05
N ALA A 44 -11.06 -8.74 20.24
CA ALA A 44 -10.80 -9.39 21.51
C ALA A 44 -11.80 -10.53 21.77
N TRP A 45 -11.40 -11.77 21.49
CA TRP A 45 -11.93 -12.97 22.14
C TRP A 45 -10.82 -14.00 22.36
N PHE A 46 -9.84 -13.67 23.20
CA PHE A 46 -9.10 -14.70 23.94
C PHE A 46 -8.97 -14.24 25.39
N VAL A 47 -9.94 -14.67 26.20
CA VAL A 47 -9.83 -14.66 27.65
C VAL A 47 -8.81 -15.74 28.03
N THR A 48 -7.57 -15.34 28.28
CA THR A 48 -6.58 -16.22 28.89
C THR A 48 -6.86 -16.30 30.40
N THR A 49 -7.67 -17.27 30.80
CA THR A 49 -7.82 -17.68 32.20
C THR A 49 -6.74 -18.70 32.55
N THR A 50 -5.74 -18.28 33.34
CA THR A 50 -4.74 -19.17 33.90
C THR A 50 -5.30 -19.91 35.13
N GLY A 51 -5.43 -21.24 34.99
CA GLY A 51 -5.25 -22.23 36.05
C GLY A 51 -6.07 -22.10 37.34
N GLN A 52 -7.30 -22.60 37.33
CA GLN A 52 -7.91 -23.18 38.54
C GLN A 52 -8.58 -24.53 38.22
N PRO A 53 -8.49 -25.52 39.12
CA PRO A 53 -9.20 -26.79 38.98
C PRO A 53 -10.71 -26.56 39.09
N VAL A 54 -11.44 -27.09 38.10
CA VAL A 54 -12.88 -26.89 37.89
C VAL A 54 -13.69 -27.60 39.00
N PRO A 55 -14.49 -26.90 39.82
CA PRO A 55 -15.59 -27.54 40.53
C PRO A 55 -16.76 -27.75 39.56
N GLU A 56 -17.34 -28.94 39.57
CA GLU A 56 -18.54 -29.31 38.83
C GLU A 56 -19.69 -28.36 39.20
N ALA A 57 -19.95 -27.37 38.34
CA ALA A 57 -21.12 -26.53 38.41
C ALA A 57 -21.85 -26.61 37.07
N SER A 58 -23.10 -27.02 37.14
CA SER A 58 -24.07 -27.16 36.06
C SER A 58 -24.17 -25.89 35.22
N VAL A 59 -23.59 -25.93 34.02
CA VAL A 59 -23.67 -24.86 33.03
C VAL A 59 -25.05 -24.89 32.41
N SER A 60 -25.87 -23.89 32.77
CA SER A 60 -27.10 -23.57 32.07
C SER A 60 -26.75 -22.93 30.73
N VAL A 61 -27.01 -23.65 29.64
CA VAL A 61 -26.79 -23.18 28.27
C VAL A 61 -27.81 -22.08 27.97
N ALA A 62 -27.38 -20.82 28.07
CA ALA A 62 -28.13 -19.70 27.53
C ALA A 62 -28.00 -19.73 26.00
N LEU A 63 -29.13 -19.97 25.33
CA LEU A 63 -29.25 -19.95 23.88
C LEU A 63 -28.76 -18.58 23.35
N PRO A 64 -27.81 -18.51 22.41
CA PRO A 64 -27.42 -17.25 21.80
C PRO A 64 -28.64 -16.66 21.08
N THR A 65 -29.05 -15.47 21.52
CA THR A 65 -30.05 -14.65 20.83
C THR A 65 -29.49 -14.32 19.45
N LEU A 66 -30.24 -14.71 18.41
CA LEU A 66 -29.92 -14.42 17.01
C LEU A 66 -29.72 -12.91 16.84
N PRO A 67 -28.57 -12.44 16.32
CA PRO A 67 -28.43 -11.05 15.91
C PRO A 67 -29.41 -10.81 14.76
N GLY A 68 -30.47 -10.06 15.06
CA GLY A 68 -31.47 -9.60 14.10
C GLY A 68 -30.85 -8.64 13.09
N GLU A 69 -31.39 -8.72 11.87
CA GLU A 69 -31.43 -7.70 10.82
C GLU A 69 -30.15 -6.84 10.68
N ALA A 70 -29.31 -7.21 9.71
CA ALA A 70 -28.36 -6.28 9.15
C ALA A 70 -29.11 -4.99 8.71
N PRO A 71 -28.58 -3.81 9.03
CA PRO A 71 -29.29 -2.55 8.78
C PRO A 71 -29.49 -2.34 7.28
N GLU A 72 -30.74 -2.38 6.82
CA GLU A 72 -31.13 -2.03 5.45
C GLU A 72 -30.68 -0.61 5.05
N ASP A 73 -30.35 0.23 6.04
CA ASP A 73 -29.83 1.59 5.87
C ASP A 73 -28.47 1.64 5.15
N ASP A 74 -27.63 0.62 5.25
CA ASP A 74 -26.30 0.62 4.60
C ASP A 74 -26.43 0.39 3.08
N LEU A 75 -27.44 -0.37 2.68
CA LEU A 75 -27.79 -0.54 1.27
C LEU A 75 -28.39 0.75 0.68
N ALA A 76 -29.24 1.44 1.45
CA ALA A 76 -29.80 2.72 1.02
C ALA A 76 -28.71 3.80 0.87
N GLN A 77 -27.72 3.83 1.78
CA GLN A 77 -26.58 4.74 1.68
C GLN A 77 -25.69 4.43 0.47
N SER A 78 -25.34 3.16 0.24
CA SER A 78 -24.53 2.77 -0.92
C SER A 78 -25.22 3.06 -2.26
N VAL A 79 -26.54 2.84 -2.37
CA VAL A 79 -27.30 3.20 -3.58
C VAL A 79 -27.29 4.71 -3.80
N SER A 80 -27.48 5.51 -2.75
CA SER A 80 -27.45 6.98 -2.86
C SER A 80 -26.08 7.52 -3.26
N ALA A 81 -25.00 6.91 -2.75
CA ALA A 81 -23.62 7.28 -3.10
C ALA A 81 -23.31 6.95 -4.57
N LEU A 82 -23.69 5.76 -5.04
CA LEU A 82 -23.53 5.36 -6.44
C LEU A 82 -24.32 6.28 -7.40
N GLN A 83 -25.49 6.75 -6.97
CA GLN A 83 -26.33 7.64 -7.77
C GLN A 83 -25.69 9.01 -7.98
N VAL A 84 -25.06 9.56 -6.93
CA VAL A 84 -24.26 10.79 -7.02
C VAL A 84 -23.06 10.62 -7.94
N GLU A 85 -22.37 9.48 -7.88
CA GLU A 85 -21.22 9.20 -8.74
C GLU A 85 -21.61 9.08 -10.23
N VAL A 86 -22.74 8.42 -10.54
CA VAL A 86 -23.27 8.33 -11.91
C VAL A 86 -23.62 9.71 -12.47
N ASP A 87 -24.20 10.59 -11.66
CA ASP A 87 -24.53 11.96 -12.08
C ASP A 87 -23.27 12.82 -12.30
N LEU A 88 -22.21 12.61 -11.52
CA LEU A 88 -20.93 13.28 -11.72
C LEU A 88 -20.23 12.78 -12.99
N LEU A 89 -20.24 11.48 -13.25
CA LEU A 89 -19.68 10.90 -14.48
C LEU A 89 -20.45 11.34 -15.73
N ARG A 90 -21.79 11.47 -15.64
CA ARG A 90 -22.61 12.04 -16.73
C ARG A 90 -22.22 13.49 -17.04
N ASN A 91 -22.08 14.33 -16.01
CA ASN A 91 -21.63 15.71 -16.19
C ASN A 91 -20.20 15.79 -16.78
N GLN A 92 -19.29 14.90 -16.36
CA GLN A 92 -17.94 14.81 -16.95
C GLN A 92 -17.97 14.41 -18.43
N LEU A 93 -18.83 13.45 -18.82
CA LEU A 93 -18.99 13.04 -20.21
C LEU A 93 -19.60 14.15 -21.08
N GLU A 94 -20.58 14.91 -20.56
CA GLU A 94 -21.12 16.06 -21.26
C GLU A 94 -20.07 17.15 -21.46
N ASN A 95 -19.26 17.47 -20.44
CA ASN A 95 -18.13 18.40 -20.57
C ASN A 95 -17.07 17.91 -21.56
N ARG A 96 -16.79 16.60 -21.62
CA ARG A 96 -15.88 16.05 -22.64
C ARG A 96 -16.47 16.11 -24.03
N ARG A 97 -17.78 15.89 -24.17
CA ARG A 97 -18.48 15.95 -25.45
C ARG A 97 -18.53 17.37 -25.99
N THR A 98 -18.70 18.39 -25.14
CA THR A 98 -18.63 19.80 -25.57
C THR A 98 -17.22 20.19 -26.00
N LEU A 99 -16.17 19.66 -25.38
CA LEU A 99 -14.77 19.88 -25.79
C LEU A 99 -14.37 19.10 -27.05
N ALA A 100 -14.95 17.92 -27.30
CA ALA A 100 -14.60 17.06 -28.44
C ALA A 100 -15.27 17.46 -29.78
N VAL A 101 -16.15 18.47 -29.79
CA VAL A 101 -16.77 19.01 -31.03
C VAL A 101 -15.94 20.17 -31.62
N ALA A 102 -14.76 20.47 -31.06
CA ALA A 102 -13.77 21.26 -31.80
C ALA A 102 -13.33 20.45 -33.04
N PRO A 103 -13.50 20.98 -34.27
CA PRO A 103 -13.03 20.28 -35.46
C PRO A 103 -11.54 19.99 -35.31
N PRO A 104 -11.07 18.79 -35.72
CA PRO A 104 -9.64 18.48 -35.67
C PRO A 104 -8.91 19.61 -36.39
N PRO A 105 -7.91 20.27 -35.77
CA PRO A 105 -7.10 21.22 -36.50
C PRO A 105 -6.55 20.46 -37.69
N GLU A 106 -6.93 20.88 -38.90
CA GLU A 106 -6.39 20.34 -40.14
C GLU A 106 -4.90 20.20 -39.93
N ALA A 107 -4.40 18.96 -40.06
CA ALA A 107 -3.01 18.64 -39.89
C ALA A 107 -2.22 19.47 -40.89
N MET A 108 -1.81 20.66 -40.46
CA MET A 108 -0.85 21.47 -41.17
C MET A 108 0.39 20.60 -41.24
N ASN A 109 0.61 20.06 -42.42
CA ASN A 109 1.85 19.43 -42.83
C ASN A 109 2.92 20.54 -42.80
N VAL A 110 3.44 20.81 -41.60
CA VAL A 110 4.53 21.73 -41.37
C VAL A 110 5.78 21.03 -41.90
N GLY A 111 6.05 21.27 -43.19
CA GLY A 111 7.30 20.89 -43.83
C GLY A 111 8.48 21.34 -42.98
N SER A 112 9.30 20.38 -42.60
CA SER A 112 10.37 20.46 -41.60
C SER A 112 11.66 21.13 -42.08
N ASP A 113 11.59 22.16 -42.92
CA ASP A 113 12.75 22.68 -43.66
C ASP A 113 13.16 24.13 -43.31
N HIS A 114 12.91 24.61 -42.09
CA HIS A 114 13.37 25.93 -41.65
C HIS A 114 14.18 25.91 -40.34
N PRO A 115 15.48 25.57 -40.41
CA PRO A 115 16.42 25.84 -39.31
C PRO A 115 16.76 27.34 -39.29
N GLY A 116 15.98 28.17 -38.57
CA GLY A 116 16.42 29.56 -38.36
C GLY A 116 15.45 30.59 -37.79
N ALA A 117 14.15 30.31 -37.66
CA ALA A 117 13.16 31.36 -37.41
C ALA A 117 12.66 31.54 -35.96
N LEU A 118 13.22 30.85 -34.96
CA LEU A 118 12.74 30.95 -33.57
C LEU A 118 13.46 32.01 -32.70
N SER A 119 14.48 32.70 -33.22
CA SER A 119 15.33 33.61 -32.42
C SER A 119 14.74 35.02 -32.19
N GLY A 120 13.51 35.31 -32.64
CA GLY A 120 12.92 36.64 -32.59
C GLY A 120 11.54 36.75 -31.94
N MET A 121 11.00 35.66 -31.39
CA MET A 121 9.68 35.72 -30.75
C MET A 121 9.80 36.44 -29.39
N PRO A 122 9.03 37.51 -29.14
CA PRO A 122 9.03 38.15 -27.83
C PRO A 122 8.60 37.12 -26.77
N PRO A 123 9.19 37.17 -25.56
CA PRO A 123 8.79 36.29 -24.47
C PRO A 123 7.27 36.36 -24.25
N PRO A 124 6.56 35.23 -24.07
CA PRO A 124 5.13 35.28 -23.77
C PRO A 124 4.90 36.13 -22.50
N PRO A 125 3.78 36.87 -22.44
CA PRO A 125 3.45 37.69 -21.28
C PRO A 125 3.45 36.85 -20.01
N SER A 126 3.84 37.44 -18.88
CA SER A 126 4.01 36.73 -17.59
C SER A 126 2.76 35.96 -17.16
N ALA A 127 1.56 36.49 -17.44
CA ALA A 127 0.29 35.82 -17.15
C ALA A 127 0.15 34.48 -17.87
N MET A 128 0.44 34.43 -19.17
CA MET A 128 0.36 33.19 -19.98
C MET A 128 1.38 32.15 -19.54
N ARG A 129 2.56 32.58 -19.06
CA ARG A 129 3.57 31.66 -18.49
C ARG A 129 3.09 31.02 -17.20
N ALA A 130 2.42 31.79 -16.33
CA ALA A 130 1.88 31.27 -15.08
C ALA A 130 0.76 30.25 -15.33
N GLU A 131 -0.16 30.56 -16.26
CA GLU A 131 -1.22 29.64 -16.67
C GLU A 131 -0.64 28.35 -17.29
N PHE A 132 0.37 28.47 -18.16
CA PHE A 132 1.03 27.31 -18.75
C PHE A 132 1.71 26.43 -17.68
N ASN A 133 2.43 27.04 -16.73
CA ASN A 133 3.06 26.30 -15.64
C ASN A 133 2.03 25.57 -14.77
N ALA A 134 0.91 26.22 -14.43
CA ALA A 134 -0.17 25.61 -13.66
C ALA A 134 -0.81 24.43 -14.40
N LEU A 135 -1.07 24.56 -15.71
CA LEU A 135 -1.60 23.47 -16.53
C LEU A 135 -0.62 22.30 -16.62
N MET A 136 0.69 22.58 -16.70
CA MET A 136 1.71 21.54 -16.71
C MET A 136 1.76 20.78 -15.38
N GLU A 137 1.69 21.49 -14.24
CA GLU A 137 1.62 20.90 -12.90
C GLU A 137 0.37 20.03 -12.71
N GLU A 138 -0.81 20.54 -13.08
CA GLU A 138 -2.06 19.78 -13.03
C GLU A 138 -1.99 18.49 -13.87
N ARG A 139 -1.37 18.57 -15.06
CA ARG A 139 -1.18 17.42 -15.93
C ARG A 139 -0.23 16.39 -15.33
N GLU A 140 0.81 16.83 -14.63
CA GLU A 140 1.74 15.93 -13.92
C GLU A 140 1.04 15.22 -12.76
N LEU A 141 0.26 15.95 -11.96
CA LEU A 141 -0.54 15.37 -10.87
C LEU A 141 -1.57 14.35 -11.37
N ASN A 142 -2.28 14.69 -12.46
CA ASN A 142 -3.24 13.75 -13.07
C ASN A 142 -2.54 12.48 -13.58
N ARG A 143 -1.34 12.61 -14.15
CA ARG A 143 -0.55 11.45 -14.61
C ARG A 143 -0.03 10.60 -13.47
N THR A 144 0.36 11.19 -12.33
CA THR A 144 0.81 10.42 -11.17
C THR A 144 -0.37 9.67 -10.54
N GLN A 145 -1.51 10.34 -10.36
CA GLN A 145 -2.73 9.68 -9.87
C GLN A 145 -3.19 8.54 -10.78
N GLU A 146 -3.23 8.73 -12.11
CA GLU A 146 -3.62 7.66 -13.04
C GLU A 146 -2.65 6.46 -12.98
N ARG A 147 -1.36 6.71 -12.74
CA ARG A 147 -0.38 5.63 -12.57
C ARG A 147 -0.64 4.85 -11.27
N GLU A 148 -0.89 5.56 -10.18
CA GLU A 148 -1.15 4.97 -8.87
C GLU A 148 -2.44 4.13 -8.88
N THR A 149 -3.52 4.64 -9.47
CA THR A 149 -4.78 3.89 -9.60
C THR A 149 -4.58 2.65 -10.46
N ARG A 150 -3.93 2.76 -11.62
CA ARG A 150 -3.61 1.61 -12.48
C ARG A 150 -2.69 0.60 -11.78
N ASP A 151 -1.77 1.05 -10.95
CA ASP A 151 -0.91 0.16 -10.16
C ASP A 151 -1.71 -0.56 -9.08
N GLN A 152 -2.63 0.13 -8.41
CA GLN A 152 -3.54 -0.44 -7.43
C GLN A 152 -4.47 -1.50 -8.05
N GLU A 153 -5.18 -1.17 -9.13
CA GLU A 153 -6.05 -2.10 -9.84
C GLU A 153 -5.29 -3.37 -10.28
N ARG A 154 -4.05 -3.20 -10.75
CA ARG A 154 -3.18 -4.34 -11.11
C ARG A 154 -2.77 -5.18 -9.91
N ARG A 155 -2.59 -4.58 -8.71
CA ARG A 155 -2.33 -5.33 -7.47
C ARG A 155 -3.56 -6.13 -7.06
N GLU A 156 -4.72 -5.49 -7.01
CA GLU A 156 -5.99 -6.12 -6.63
C GLU A 156 -6.34 -7.26 -7.59
N SER A 157 -6.27 -7.02 -8.91
CA SER A 157 -6.52 -8.05 -9.94
C SER A 157 -5.57 -9.24 -9.87
N ARG A 158 -4.37 -9.08 -9.30
CA ARG A 158 -3.43 -10.20 -9.08
C ARG A 158 -3.79 -10.98 -7.82
N LEU A 159 -4.15 -10.28 -6.75
CA LEU A 159 -4.59 -10.90 -5.50
C LEU A 159 -5.88 -11.68 -5.73
N ASP A 160 -6.85 -11.15 -6.46
CA ASP A 160 -8.11 -11.84 -6.72
C ASP A 160 -7.90 -13.13 -7.51
N ARG A 161 -7.06 -13.12 -8.55
CA ARG A 161 -6.67 -14.33 -9.28
C ARG A 161 -5.96 -15.34 -8.38
N GLN A 162 -5.01 -14.87 -7.58
CA GLN A 162 -4.30 -15.72 -6.62
C GLN A 162 -5.27 -16.34 -5.60
N MET A 163 -6.27 -15.59 -5.14
CA MET A 163 -7.27 -16.09 -4.20
C MET A 163 -8.21 -17.11 -4.82
N GLN A 164 -8.60 -16.93 -6.09
CA GLN A 164 -9.36 -17.94 -6.84
C GLN A 164 -8.58 -19.26 -6.92
N ASP A 165 -7.30 -19.18 -7.30
CA ASP A 165 -6.41 -20.36 -7.36
C ASP A 165 -6.29 -21.05 -5.98
N TRP A 166 -6.16 -20.29 -4.90
CA TRP A 166 -6.08 -20.85 -3.54
C TRP A 166 -7.39 -21.45 -3.06
N GLN A 167 -8.52 -20.80 -3.39
CA GLN A 167 -9.84 -21.30 -3.02
C GLN A 167 -10.10 -22.65 -3.69
N GLU A 168 -9.73 -22.80 -4.97
CA GLU A 168 -9.82 -24.08 -5.69
C GLU A 168 -8.88 -25.14 -5.12
N LYS A 169 -7.59 -24.82 -4.93
CA LYS A 169 -6.58 -25.79 -4.49
C LYS A 169 -6.77 -26.27 -3.05
N LEU A 170 -7.18 -25.38 -2.15
CA LEU A 170 -7.30 -25.69 -0.72
C LEU A 170 -8.74 -26.02 -0.31
N GLY A 171 -9.72 -25.85 -1.20
CA GLY A 171 -11.13 -26.02 -0.89
C GLY A 171 -11.59 -25.06 0.21
N LEU A 172 -11.20 -23.79 0.13
CA LEU A 172 -11.54 -22.78 1.14
C LEU A 172 -13.04 -22.47 1.10
N ASN A 173 -13.65 -22.33 2.27
CA ASN A 173 -14.96 -21.68 2.36
C ASN A 173 -14.83 -20.16 2.21
N ASP A 174 -15.96 -19.48 1.94
CA ASP A 174 -15.97 -18.03 1.67
C ASP A 174 -15.40 -17.20 2.83
N ALA A 175 -15.68 -17.58 4.08
CA ALA A 175 -15.17 -16.86 5.25
C ALA A 175 -13.64 -17.00 5.39
N GLN A 176 -13.10 -18.20 5.19
CA GLN A 176 -11.65 -18.45 5.18
C GLN A 176 -10.98 -17.72 4.01
N ALA A 177 -11.61 -17.70 2.84
CA ALA A 177 -11.09 -16.99 1.66
C ALA A 177 -11.00 -15.48 1.90
N VAL A 178 -12.01 -14.86 2.52
CA VAL A 178 -11.97 -13.44 2.91
C VAL A 178 -10.84 -13.18 3.90
N GLN A 179 -10.73 -13.97 4.98
CA GLN A 179 -9.67 -13.80 5.99
C GLN A 179 -8.27 -13.99 5.39
N MET A 180 -8.08 -15.00 4.54
CA MET A 180 -6.81 -15.24 3.85
C MET A 180 -6.47 -14.09 2.88
N ARG A 181 -7.45 -13.55 2.16
CA ARG A 181 -7.27 -12.38 1.28
C ARG A 181 -6.76 -11.18 2.06
N ASP A 182 -7.36 -10.88 3.21
CA ASP A 182 -6.98 -9.74 4.05
C ASP A 182 -5.55 -9.89 4.58
N ILE A 183 -5.18 -11.09 5.07
CA ILE A 183 -3.82 -11.40 5.55
C ILE A 183 -2.79 -11.22 4.42
N LEU A 184 -3.08 -11.73 3.22
CA LEU A 184 -2.18 -11.64 2.07
C LEU A 184 -2.07 -10.21 1.53
N ALA A 185 -3.16 -9.44 1.55
CA ALA A 185 -3.18 -8.04 1.15
C ALA A 185 -2.31 -7.19 2.11
N ASP A 186 -2.46 -7.36 3.42
CA ASP A 186 -1.66 -6.68 4.44
C ASP A 186 -0.16 -7.01 4.31
N SER A 187 0.17 -8.31 4.16
CA SER A 187 1.56 -8.73 3.91
C SER A 187 2.14 -8.12 2.63
N SER A 188 1.33 -8.01 1.56
CA SER A 188 1.77 -7.36 0.32
C SER A 188 1.98 -5.86 0.48
N LEU A 189 1.15 -5.17 1.26
CA LEU A 189 1.31 -3.74 1.57
C LEU A 189 2.59 -3.49 2.36
N LYS A 190 2.81 -4.21 3.47
CA LYS A 190 4.04 -4.09 4.29
C LYS A 190 5.31 -4.31 3.48
N ARG A 191 5.29 -5.31 2.60
CA ARG A 191 6.39 -5.57 1.68
C ARG A 191 6.60 -4.39 0.72
N SER A 192 5.53 -3.82 0.17
CA SER A 192 5.63 -2.65 -0.71
C SER A 192 6.19 -1.42 0.02
N GLU A 193 5.77 -1.18 1.26
CA GLU A 193 6.29 -0.10 2.11
C GLU A 193 7.79 -0.29 2.38
N LEU A 194 8.21 -1.49 2.80
CA LEU A 194 9.62 -1.83 2.99
C LEU A 194 10.45 -1.54 1.73
N PHE A 195 9.94 -1.90 0.54
CA PHE A 195 10.62 -1.61 -0.72
C PHE A 195 10.63 -0.12 -1.09
N SER A 196 9.61 0.63 -0.71
CA SER A 196 9.56 2.08 -0.90
C SER A 196 10.58 2.77 -0.01
N GLU A 197 10.59 2.45 1.28
CA GLU A 197 11.49 3.04 2.27
C GLU A 197 12.96 2.85 1.89
N MET A 198 13.33 1.65 1.40
CA MET A 198 14.68 1.40 0.92
C MET A 198 15.05 2.21 -0.33
N ARG A 199 14.11 2.39 -1.27
CA ARG A 199 14.36 3.17 -2.48
C ARG A 199 14.67 4.62 -2.11
N ASP A 200 13.96 5.15 -1.13
CA ASP A 200 14.10 6.52 -0.68
C ASP A 200 15.32 6.70 0.25
N GLY A 201 15.65 5.68 1.06
CA GLY A 201 16.75 5.71 2.02
C GLY A 201 18.16 5.48 1.42
N GLY A 202 18.26 4.97 0.18
CA GLY A 202 19.53 4.84 -0.55
C GLY A 202 20.55 3.83 -0.01
N ASN A 203 20.29 3.18 1.14
CA ASN A 203 21.13 2.13 1.70
C ASN A 203 20.46 0.76 1.54
N PHE A 204 21.05 -0.10 0.71
CA PHE A 204 20.50 -1.42 0.40
C PHE A 204 21.26 -2.52 1.16
N ASP A 205 21.06 -2.59 2.48
CA ASP A 205 21.60 -3.69 3.28
C ASP A 205 20.82 -4.98 2.99
N ARG A 206 21.49 -5.93 2.32
CA ARG A 206 20.91 -7.20 1.91
C ARG A 206 20.60 -8.12 3.09
N GLU A 207 21.35 -8.03 4.18
CA GLU A 207 21.14 -8.90 5.34
C GLU A 207 19.88 -8.46 6.09
N TYR A 208 19.79 -7.17 6.38
CA TYR A 208 18.59 -6.57 6.96
C TYR A 208 17.34 -6.90 6.13
N MET A 209 17.45 -6.81 4.80
CA MET A 209 16.35 -7.17 3.91
C MET A 209 15.94 -8.63 3.99
N ARG A 210 16.90 -9.54 4.10
CA ARG A 210 16.60 -10.97 4.26
C ARG A 210 15.86 -11.20 5.57
N GLU A 211 16.31 -10.58 6.65
CA GLU A 211 15.71 -10.67 7.97
C GLU A 211 14.27 -10.13 7.97
N GLN A 212 14.04 -8.92 7.47
CA GLN A 212 12.69 -8.33 7.38
C GLN A 212 11.74 -9.18 6.54
N MET A 213 12.22 -9.71 5.41
CA MET A 213 11.42 -10.61 4.56
C MET A 213 11.12 -11.95 5.23
N GLN A 214 12.02 -12.44 6.09
CA GLN A 214 11.78 -13.64 6.90
C GLN A 214 10.72 -13.35 7.96
N VAL A 215 10.85 -12.27 8.73
CA VAL A 215 9.89 -11.87 9.76
C VAL A 215 8.49 -11.69 9.17
N MET A 216 8.37 -11.00 8.03
CA MET A 216 7.07 -10.84 7.35
C MET A 216 6.47 -12.19 6.93
N ARG A 217 7.30 -13.11 6.42
CA ARG A 217 6.85 -14.45 6.03
C ARG A 217 6.36 -15.23 7.24
N ASP A 218 7.12 -15.24 8.32
CA ASP A 218 6.79 -15.98 9.54
C ASP A 218 5.50 -15.43 10.15
N THR A 219 5.37 -14.10 10.24
CA THR A 219 4.13 -13.42 10.68
C THR A 219 2.92 -13.79 9.83
N THR A 220 3.10 -13.83 8.50
CA THR A 220 2.03 -14.20 7.57
C THR A 220 1.63 -15.67 7.74
N ASN A 221 2.61 -16.56 7.89
CA ASN A 221 2.40 -17.99 8.10
C ASN A 221 1.67 -18.26 9.41
N ASP A 222 2.06 -17.58 10.49
CA ASP A 222 1.40 -17.68 11.80
C ASP A 222 -0.06 -17.22 11.71
N ALA A 223 -0.33 -16.09 11.05
CA ALA A 223 -1.70 -15.62 10.83
C ALA A 223 -2.55 -16.62 10.03
N LEU A 224 -1.99 -17.19 8.95
CA LEU A 224 -2.68 -18.19 8.14
C LEU A 224 -2.94 -19.50 8.88
N SER A 225 -2.02 -19.92 9.76
CA SER A 225 -2.19 -21.15 10.56
C SER A 225 -3.39 -21.10 11.51
N ASN A 226 -3.85 -19.90 11.89
CA ASN A 226 -5.03 -19.71 12.73
C ASN A 226 -6.35 -19.74 11.95
N VAL A 227 -6.30 -19.53 10.62
CA VAL A 227 -7.47 -19.46 9.74
C VAL A 227 -7.68 -20.77 8.97
N LEU A 228 -6.58 -21.39 8.55
CA LEU A 228 -6.59 -22.60 7.72
C LEU A 228 -6.54 -23.85 8.58
N PHE A 229 -7.16 -24.93 8.11
CA PHE A 229 -6.97 -26.25 8.72
C PHE A 229 -5.52 -26.72 8.52
N PRO A 230 -4.98 -27.61 9.39
CA PRO A 230 -3.59 -28.06 9.30
C PRO A 230 -3.21 -28.63 7.92
N ASP A 231 -4.09 -29.40 7.30
CA ASP A 231 -3.85 -29.99 5.97
C ASP A 231 -3.77 -28.91 4.88
N GLN A 232 -4.71 -27.94 4.90
CA GLN A 232 -4.72 -26.81 3.96
C GLN A 232 -3.48 -25.94 4.11
N PHE A 233 -3.06 -25.68 5.36
CA PHE A 233 -1.86 -24.89 5.63
C PHE A 233 -0.59 -25.58 5.13
N THR A 234 -0.52 -26.91 5.24
CA THR A 234 0.60 -27.70 4.71
C THR A 234 0.66 -27.59 3.19
N THR A 235 -0.47 -27.78 2.48
CA THR A 235 -0.55 -27.60 1.02
C THR A 235 -0.16 -26.19 0.60
N TYR A 236 -0.60 -25.16 1.34
CA TYR A 236 -0.20 -23.77 1.09
C TYR A 236 1.32 -23.59 1.18
N GLN A 237 1.98 -24.16 2.21
CA GLN A 237 3.43 -24.05 2.37
C GLN A 237 4.21 -24.75 1.24
N GLU A 238 3.76 -25.94 0.83
CA GLU A 238 4.36 -26.69 -0.28
C GLU A 238 4.28 -25.90 -1.60
N GLU A 239 3.10 -25.37 -1.93
CA GLU A 239 2.90 -24.57 -3.15
C GLU A 239 3.66 -23.23 -3.10
N SER A 240 3.70 -22.57 -1.95
CA SER A 240 4.41 -21.29 -1.75
C SER A 240 5.94 -21.46 -1.83
N SER A 241 6.46 -22.58 -1.35
CA SER A 241 7.89 -22.92 -1.44
C SER A 241 8.29 -23.36 -2.84
N SER A 242 7.47 -24.17 -3.50
CA SER A 242 7.67 -24.62 -4.89
C SER A 242 7.69 -23.44 -5.87
N SER A 243 6.76 -22.50 -5.71
CA SER A 243 6.74 -21.26 -6.51
C SER A 243 8.04 -20.46 -6.36
N ARG A 244 8.63 -20.42 -5.16
CA ARG A 244 9.91 -19.74 -4.92
C ARG A 244 11.10 -20.43 -5.59
N ALA A 245 11.09 -21.75 -5.68
CA ALA A 245 12.16 -22.50 -6.36
C ALA A 245 12.24 -22.15 -7.85
N TRP A 246 11.08 -21.93 -8.49
CA TRP A 246 11.00 -21.55 -9.90
C TRP A 246 11.59 -20.15 -10.18
N TRP A 247 11.39 -19.19 -9.27
CA TRP A 247 11.92 -17.83 -9.43
C TRP A 247 13.34 -17.65 -8.86
N GLY A 248 13.80 -18.55 -7.98
CA GLY A 248 15.11 -18.49 -7.31
C GLY A 248 16.24 -19.27 -7.98
N GLY A 249 15.94 -20.16 -8.92
CA GLY A 249 16.92 -21.01 -9.61
C GLY A 249 16.89 -20.80 -11.11
N GLY A 250 17.51 -19.73 -11.63
CA GLY A 250 17.40 -19.48 -13.07
C GLY A 250 18.14 -18.30 -13.66
N GLY A 251 19.33 -17.97 -13.15
CA GLY A 251 20.30 -17.15 -13.89
C GLY A 251 20.92 -17.88 -15.09
N GLN A 252 20.11 -18.60 -15.89
CA GLN A 252 20.60 -19.43 -17.00
C GLN A 252 19.48 -19.66 -18.04
N GLY A 253 19.07 -18.62 -18.78
CA GLY A 253 18.07 -18.84 -19.84
C GLY A 253 17.45 -17.60 -20.47
N GLY A 254 18.24 -16.55 -20.74
CA GLY A 254 17.75 -15.35 -21.41
C GLY A 254 18.83 -14.56 -22.16
N GLY A 255 19.98 -15.18 -22.40
CA GLY A 255 20.92 -14.73 -23.43
C GLY A 255 20.37 -15.14 -24.80
N GLY A 256 19.39 -14.38 -25.30
CA GLY A 256 18.74 -14.60 -26.58
C GLY A 256 18.79 -13.35 -27.45
N GLY A 257 19.97 -13.06 -28.01
CA GLY A 257 20.13 -12.40 -29.30
C GLY A 257 19.43 -11.04 -29.51
N ARG A 258 20.00 -9.96 -28.97
CA ARG A 258 19.89 -8.63 -29.58
C ARG A 258 21.28 -8.06 -29.88
N GLY A 259 22.06 -8.87 -30.58
CA GLY A 259 23.32 -8.47 -31.21
C GLY A 259 23.26 -8.78 -32.70
N GLY A 260 23.22 -7.72 -33.52
CA GLY A 260 23.83 -7.68 -34.86
C GLY A 260 23.24 -8.53 -35.99
N GLN A 261 22.30 -7.96 -36.76
CA GLN A 261 22.27 -8.14 -38.23
C GLN A 261 21.36 -7.06 -38.84
N GLY A 262 21.89 -6.25 -39.76
CA GLY A 262 21.06 -5.29 -40.51
C GLY A 262 21.72 -3.99 -40.94
N GLY A 263 23.05 -3.96 -41.10
CA GLY A 263 23.66 -2.99 -42.00
C GLY A 263 23.16 -3.25 -43.42
N GLY A 264 22.18 -2.45 -43.86
CA GLY A 264 21.68 -2.42 -45.23
C GLY A 264 21.89 -1.02 -45.79
N GLY A 265 22.95 -0.87 -46.59
CA GLY A 265 23.29 0.38 -47.26
C GLY A 265 22.14 0.90 -48.12
N ARG A 266 21.89 2.20 -48.01
CA ARG A 266 21.14 2.96 -49.02
C ARG A 266 22.14 3.45 -50.05
N PRO A 267 22.08 3.03 -51.33
CA PRO A 267 22.79 3.74 -52.38
C PRO A 267 22.12 5.11 -52.58
N PHE A 268 22.96 6.09 -52.89
CA PHE A 268 22.62 7.47 -53.24
C PHE A 268 21.67 7.55 -54.44
#